data_AF-A0A1N6Z1U8-F1
#
_entry.id   AF-A0A1N6Z1U8-F1
#
_cell.length_a   1.000
_cell.length_b   1.000
_cell.length_c   1.000
_cell.angle_alpha   90.00
_cell.angle_beta   90.00
_cell.angle_gamma   90.00
#
_symmetry.space_group_name_H-M   'P 1'
#
loop_
_entity.id
_entity.type
_entity.pdbx_description
1 polymer ?
#
loop_
_entity_poly.entity_id
_entity_poly.type
_entity_poly.pdbx_seq_one_letter_code
_entity_poly.pdbx_strand_id
1 'polypeptide(L)'
;MSDQRDAVRSNAKYLRNVRPVDPEEICEYIEGNPHPAVVRQLLREEAASLGLLEQDDETFVPVDDEPVEPNRGPVERVPETYERRLEDLLVERYGVNWHEDATGDLLRSTIRRFKASYLERDPVEYDEDVAAGYAIYHLPGYYAAVQYALDDLAERGLLGRRLRVLDIGAGVGGPALGLCSYLPDDALLEYHAVEPSAAADVLESLLEETGRNVHATIHRSTIESFDPTDVVGEDGGDEGGNSDRFDPTAPDDGFDLILAANVLSELEDPTAVARDALEWLAPDGTLLAMAPADKNTSTQLRAVERDLEDDRVWSPAQLGAAEDGARERGESDDGDRPEAGGTDGRRDGDGDADRRGLVTVYGPTVRLWPGERPTDRGWSFDARPDLEVPSFQRKLDEATPGDDEEHAPGEFVNVDVQFSSSLLRLDGTRRIDVALETSDWAKMAEMERHVTNRIDIAAAKLSRSLSEDENSGYDASSTNPLFKISDGSESTDHYAVLTSETSLNRPLLEAEYGEVCTFEQVLALWNDDEEAYNLVVDEQTIVDRIG
;
A
#
# COMPACT_ATOMS: atom_id res chain seq x y z
N MET A 1 28.55 6.03 -28.90
CA MET A 1 27.49 5.44 -28.07
C MET A 1 26.60 6.55 -27.51
N SER A 2 27.15 7.54 -26.76
CA SER A 2 26.36 8.71 -26.31
C SER A 2 25.71 9.50 -27.46
N ASP A 3 26.46 9.92 -28.50
CA ASP A 3 25.87 10.65 -29.65
C ASP A 3 24.67 9.94 -30.33
N GLN A 4 24.70 8.60 -30.37
CA GLN A 4 23.62 7.80 -30.95
C GLN A 4 22.41 7.72 -30.00
N ARG A 5 22.66 7.52 -28.69
CA ARG A 5 21.62 7.51 -27.65
C ARG A 5 20.90 8.86 -27.59
N ASP A 6 21.64 9.95 -27.63
CA ASP A 6 21.09 11.31 -27.63
C ASP A 6 20.26 11.59 -28.90
N ALA A 7 20.71 11.08 -30.06
CA ALA A 7 19.94 11.18 -31.29
C ALA A 7 18.62 10.38 -31.23
N VAL A 8 18.62 9.15 -30.70
CA VAL A 8 17.39 8.36 -30.49
C VAL A 8 16.44 9.12 -29.56
N ARG A 9 16.93 9.56 -28.40
CA ARG A 9 16.16 10.29 -27.39
C ARG A 9 15.52 11.56 -27.96
N SER A 10 16.30 12.37 -28.68
CA SER A 10 15.82 13.62 -29.29
C SER A 10 14.72 13.38 -30.33
N ASN A 11 14.90 12.39 -31.22
CA ASN A 11 13.87 12.03 -32.20
C ASN A 11 12.60 11.50 -31.53
N ALA A 12 12.72 10.67 -30.50
CA ALA A 12 11.58 10.14 -29.75
C ALA A 12 10.78 11.25 -29.05
N LYS A 13 11.46 12.21 -28.40
CA LYS A 13 10.81 13.38 -27.76
C LYS A 13 9.97 14.19 -28.75
N TYR A 14 10.41 14.31 -30.00
CA TYR A 14 9.65 15.00 -31.04
C TYR A 14 8.48 14.16 -31.55
N LEU A 15 8.73 12.90 -31.91
CA LEU A 15 7.75 12.03 -32.56
C LEU A 15 6.59 11.62 -31.65
N ARG A 16 6.83 11.45 -30.35
CA ARG A 16 5.80 11.04 -29.37
C ARG A 16 4.55 11.96 -29.36
N ASN A 17 4.70 13.21 -29.76
CA ASN A 17 3.59 14.19 -29.80
C ASN A 17 2.78 14.16 -31.11
N VAL A 18 3.15 13.31 -32.07
CA VAL A 18 2.60 13.32 -33.43
C VAL A 18 2.04 11.96 -33.84
N ARG A 19 2.69 10.86 -33.45
CA ARG A 19 2.35 9.48 -33.85
C ARG A 19 3.14 8.45 -33.02
N PRO A 20 2.82 7.14 -33.13
CA PRO A 20 3.67 6.07 -32.61
C PRO A 20 5.11 6.20 -33.14
N VAL A 21 6.05 5.85 -32.27
CA VAL A 21 7.49 5.95 -32.48
C VAL A 21 8.00 4.59 -32.94
N ASP A 22 8.37 4.49 -34.21
CA ASP A 22 8.80 3.24 -34.85
C ASP A 22 10.34 3.16 -34.90
N PRO A 23 10.98 2.13 -34.30
CA PRO A 23 12.43 1.92 -34.40
C PRO A 23 12.94 1.75 -35.84
N GLU A 24 12.14 1.17 -36.75
CA GLU A 24 12.51 1.04 -38.17
C GLU A 24 12.58 2.40 -38.85
N GLU A 25 11.78 3.37 -38.43
CA GLU A 25 11.82 4.72 -38.97
C GLU A 25 12.92 5.56 -38.32
N ILE A 26 13.06 5.49 -36.99
CA ILE A 26 14.08 6.28 -36.26
C ILE A 26 15.49 5.97 -36.78
N CYS A 27 15.77 4.74 -37.16
CA CYS A 27 17.10 4.38 -37.63
C CYS A 27 17.53 5.16 -38.90
N GLU A 28 16.59 5.61 -39.74
CA GLU A 28 16.86 6.43 -40.93
C GLU A 28 17.24 7.88 -40.58
N TYR A 29 16.86 8.38 -39.40
CA TYR A 29 17.17 9.74 -38.94
C TYR A 29 18.52 9.86 -38.22
N ILE A 30 19.20 8.73 -37.98
CA ILE A 30 20.42 8.68 -37.17
C ILE A 30 21.64 8.44 -38.06
N GLU A 31 22.69 9.23 -37.87
CA GLU A 31 23.94 9.06 -38.59
C GLU A 31 24.53 7.65 -38.36
N GLY A 32 24.90 6.98 -39.46
CA GLY A 32 25.39 5.62 -39.43
C GLY A 32 24.33 4.54 -39.64
N ASN A 33 23.03 4.88 -39.67
CA ASN A 33 21.90 3.96 -39.85
C ASN A 33 22.02 2.73 -38.94
N PRO A 34 21.94 2.91 -37.60
CA PRO A 34 22.03 1.80 -36.67
C PRO A 34 20.93 0.77 -36.95
N HIS A 35 21.16 -0.49 -36.57
CA HIS A 35 20.14 -1.52 -36.76
C HIS A 35 18.88 -1.18 -35.93
N PRO A 36 17.65 -1.39 -36.44
CA PRO A 36 16.40 -1.10 -35.71
C PRO A 36 16.35 -1.72 -34.31
N ALA A 37 16.84 -2.95 -34.15
CA ALA A 37 16.96 -3.60 -32.84
C ALA A 37 17.80 -2.81 -31.81
N VAL A 38 18.84 -2.09 -32.24
CA VAL A 38 19.65 -1.23 -31.36
C VAL A 38 18.86 0.02 -30.98
N VAL A 39 18.14 0.61 -31.93
CA VAL A 39 17.25 1.75 -31.66
C VAL A 39 16.13 1.36 -30.70
N ARG A 40 15.51 0.20 -30.91
CA ARG A 40 14.47 -0.35 -30.03
C ARG A 40 14.98 -0.55 -28.61
N GLN A 41 16.18 -1.13 -28.46
CA GLN A 41 16.81 -1.29 -27.15
C GLN A 41 17.05 0.05 -26.46
N LEU A 42 17.59 1.04 -27.18
CA LEU A 42 17.80 2.39 -26.64
C LEU A 42 16.48 3.09 -26.28
N LEU A 43 15.42 2.91 -27.08
CA LEU A 43 14.09 3.43 -26.76
C LEU A 43 13.52 2.78 -25.50
N ARG A 44 13.67 1.47 -25.34
CA ARG A 44 13.26 0.73 -24.14
C ARG A 44 14.02 1.21 -22.90
N GLU A 45 15.32 1.45 -23.01
CA GLU A 45 16.13 2.02 -21.90
C GLU A 45 15.71 3.45 -21.52
N GLU A 46 15.15 4.22 -22.44
CA GLU A 46 14.70 5.60 -22.23
C GLU A 46 13.19 5.72 -21.96
N ALA A 47 12.45 4.62 -22.09
CA ALA A 47 10.98 4.59 -22.15
C ALA A 47 10.32 5.23 -20.92
N ALA A 48 10.77 4.87 -19.71
CA ALA A 48 10.32 5.45 -18.45
C ALA A 48 10.45 6.99 -18.42
N SER A 49 11.64 7.50 -18.75
CA SER A 49 11.92 8.94 -18.78
C SER A 49 11.10 9.67 -19.86
N LEU A 50 10.85 9.01 -20.99
CA LEU A 50 10.11 9.55 -22.12
C LEU A 50 8.58 9.36 -22.00
N GLY A 51 8.10 8.60 -21.02
CA GLY A 51 6.69 8.27 -20.88
C GLY A 51 6.16 7.47 -22.06
N LEU A 52 6.94 6.49 -22.54
CA LEU A 52 6.61 5.67 -23.70
C LEU A 52 6.40 4.20 -23.31
N LEU A 53 5.39 3.57 -23.89
CA LEU A 53 5.07 2.15 -23.80
C LEU A 53 5.49 1.44 -25.08
N GLU A 54 6.17 0.30 -24.96
CA GLU A 54 6.36 -0.60 -26.10
C GLU A 54 5.11 -1.45 -26.33
N GLN A 55 4.62 -1.45 -27.57
CA GLN A 55 3.49 -2.24 -28.04
C GLN A 55 3.94 -3.59 -28.62
N ASP A 56 2.98 -4.49 -28.88
CA ASP A 56 3.27 -5.83 -29.43
C ASP A 56 3.83 -5.80 -30.85
N ASP A 57 3.58 -4.70 -31.58
CA ASP A 57 4.15 -4.45 -32.90
C ASP A 57 5.54 -3.78 -32.84
N GLU A 58 6.15 -3.73 -31.66
CA GLU A 58 7.47 -3.17 -31.38
C GLU A 58 7.58 -1.64 -31.57
N THR A 59 6.45 -0.95 -31.77
CA THR A 59 6.38 0.51 -31.77
C THR A 59 6.18 1.06 -30.36
N PHE A 60 6.48 2.34 -30.15
CA PHE A 60 6.36 3.01 -28.86
C PHE A 60 5.29 4.11 -28.89
N VAL A 61 4.41 4.15 -27.91
CA VAL A 61 3.34 5.15 -27.79
C VAL A 61 3.37 5.85 -26.44
N PRO A 62 2.93 7.11 -26.33
CA PRO A 62 2.70 7.72 -25.02
C PRO A 62 1.74 6.89 -24.15
N VAL A 63 1.98 6.88 -22.85
CA VAL A 63 1.04 6.32 -21.87
C VAL A 63 -0.25 7.13 -21.88
N ASP A 64 -1.39 6.45 -21.71
CA ASP A 64 -2.69 7.11 -21.57
C ASP A 64 -2.87 7.72 -20.17
N ASP A 65 -3.61 8.81 -20.06
CA ASP A 65 -3.87 9.51 -18.79
C ASP A 65 -5.03 8.88 -17.99
N GLU A 66 -5.72 7.87 -18.54
CA GLU A 66 -6.73 7.10 -17.82
C GLU A 66 -6.13 6.42 -16.58
N PRO A 67 -6.83 6.46 -15.44
CA PRO A 67 -6.38 5.76 -14.24
C PRO A 67 -6.42 4.23 -14.43
N VAL A 68 -5.73 3.54 -13.53
CA VAL A 68 -5.82 2.09 -13.38
C VAL A 68 -7.21 1.73 -12.83
N GLU A 69 -7.89 0.75 -13.42
CA GLU A 69 -9.16 0.22 -12.89
C GLU A 69 -8.88 -0.68 -11.67
N PRO A 70 -9.74 -0.67 -10.63
CA PRO A 70 -9.60 -1.58 -9.50
C PRO A 70 -9.87 -3.03 -9.90
N ASN A 71 -9.34 -3.97 -9.11
CA ASN A 71 -9.58 -5.39 -9.31
C ASN A 71 -11.07 -5.73 -9.15
N ARG A 72 -11.58 -6.60 -10.02
CA ARG A 72 -13.01 -7.02 -10.01
C ARG A 72 -13.28 -8.28 -9.19
N GLY A 73 -12.27 -8.86 -8.57
CA GLY A 73 -12.34 -10.13 -7.85
C GLY A 73 -11.11 -10.38 -6.99
N PRO A 74 -11.13 -11.45 -6.17
CA PRO A 74 -10.01 -11.77 -5.30
C PRO A 74 -8.79 -12.23 -6.09
N VAL A 75 -7.61 -11.99 -5.51
CA VAL A 75 -6.36 -12.62 -5.94
C VAL A 75 -6.43 -14.10 -5.55
N GLU A 76 -6.41 -14.99 -6.53
CA GLU A 76 -6.57 -16.44 -6.29
C GLU A 76 -5.24 -17.20 -6.18
N ARG A 77 -4.18 -16.73 -6.86
CA ARG A 77 -2.89 -17.44 -6.93
C ARG A 77 -1.75 -16.48 -7.30
N VAL A 78 -0.52 -16.92 -7.03
CA VAL A 78 0.68 -16.33 -7.65
C VAL A 78 0.78 -16.83 -9.11
N PRO A 79 1.11 -15.97 -10.09
CA PRO A 79 1.30 -16.39 -11.47
C PRO A 79 2.32 -17.52 -11.62
N GLU A 80 2.01 -18.52 -12.44
CA GLU A 80 2.87 -19.70 -12.66
C GLU A 80 4.29 -19.32 -13.13
N THR A 81 4.45 -18.19 -13.82
CA THR A 81 5.76 -17.70 -14.26
C THR A 81 6.68 -17.41 -13.06
N TYR A 82 6.16 -16.69 -12.05
CA TYR A 82 6.94 -16.39 -10.84
C TYR A 82 7.16 -17.63 -9.98
N GLU A 83 6.17 -18.54 -9.88
CA GLU A 83 6.36 -19.81 -9.18
C GLU A 83 7.50 -20.64 -9.78
N ARG A 84 7.52 -20.77 -11.12
CA ARG A 84 8.57 -21.52 -11.82
C ARG A 84 9.94 -20.84 -11.67
N ARG A 85 10.00 -19.52 -11.76
CA ARG A 85 11.26 -18.79 -11.61
C ARG A 85 11.84 -18.93 -10.21
N LEU A 86 11.00 -18.88 -9.17
CA LEU A 86 11.43 -19.14 -7.81
C LEU A 86 11.89 -20.60 -7.64
N GLU A 87 11.18 -21.57 -8.21
CA GLU A 87 11.62 -22.97 -8.19
C GLU A 87 12.96 -23.18 -8.90
N ASP A 88 13.19 -22.54 -10.04
CA ASP A 88 14.46 -22.60 -10.77
C ASP A 88 15.60 -22.05 -9.90
N LEU A 89 15.38 -20.92 -9.21
CA LEU A 89 16.35 -20.36 -8.25
C LEU A 89 16.65 -21.33 -7.09
N LEU A 90 15.63 -21.99 -6.54
CA LEU A 90 15.82 -23.00 -5.49
C LEU A 90 16.60 -24.21 -6.01
N VAL A 91 16.36 -24.63 -7.25
CA VAL A 91 17.11 -25.72 -7.90
C VAL A 91 18.56 -25.32 -8.17
N GLU A 92 18.81 -24.09 -8.60
CA GLU A 92 20.16 -23.58 -8.83
C GLU A 92 20.97 -23.52 -7.54
N ARG A 93 20.35 -23.08 -6.43
CA ARG A 93 21.03 -22.92 -5.14
C ARG A 93 21.19 -24.23 -4.36
N TYR A 94 20.16 -25.08 -4.33
CA TYR A 94 20.12 -26.26 -3.45
C TYR A 94 20.04 -27.60 -4.20
N GLY A 95 19.89 -27.57 -5.53
CA GLY A 95 19.77 -28.75 -6.38
C GLY A 95 18.33 -29.18 -6.68
N VAL A 96 18.15 -30.13 -7.60
CA VAL A 96 16.84 -30.54 -8.13
C VAL A 96 15.85 -31.04 -7.07
N ASN A 97 16.35 -31.58 -5.96
CA ASN A 97 15.57 -32.08 -4.83
C ASN A 97 15.72 -31.17 -3.60
N TRP A 98 15.79 -29.86 -3.81
CA TRP A 98 15.99 -28.85 -2.76
C TRP A 98 15.08 -29.00 -1.53
N HIS A 99 13.88 -29.55 -1.72
CA HIS A 99 12.85 -29.75 -0.70
C HIS A 99 13.05 -31.03 0.14
N GLU A 100 13.93 -31.92 -0.28
CA GLU A 100 14.21 -33.22 0.36
C GLU A 100 15.51 -33.17 1.19
N ASP A 101 15.70 -34.20 2.02
CA ASP A 101 16.92 -34.48 2.77
C ASP A 101 17.50 -33.24 3.49
N ALA A 102 18.83 -33.12 3.52
CA ALA A 102 19.55 -32.10 4.29
C ALA A 102 19.24 -30.66 3.84
N THR A 103 18.95 -30.44 2.56
CA THR A 103 18.60 -29.10 2.05
C THR A 103 17.18 -28.71 2.42
N GLY A 104 16.24 -29.65 2.36
CA GLY A 104 14.88 -29.43 2.85
C GLY A 104 14.88 -29.16 4.35
N ASP A 105 15.67 -29.92 5.13
CA ASP A 105 15.80 -29.74 6.57
C ASP A 105 16.40 -28.37 6.93
N LEU A 106 17.38 -27.90 6.13
CA LEU A 106 17.93 -26.55 6.25
C LEU A 106 16.86 -25.47 6.04
N LEU A 107 16.07 -25.57 4.97
CA LEU A 107 15.03 -24.58 4.66
C LEU A 107 13.92 -24.59 5.73
N ARG A 108 13.44 -25.77 6.13
CA ARG A 108 12.44 -25.93 7.20
C ARG A 108 12.92 -25.35 8.52
N SER A 109 14.14 -25.69 8.95
CA SER A 109 14.73 -25.14 10.18
C SER A 109 14.97 -23.63 10.10
N THR A 110 15.32 -23.11 8.92
CA THR A 110 15.46 -21.67 8.67
C THR A 110 14.12 -20.96 8.82
N ILE A 111 13.05 -21.49 8.24
CA ILE A 111 11.68 -20.95 8.38
C ILE A 111 11.24 -20.96 9.84
N ARG A 112 11.40 -22.09 10.55
CA ARG A 112 11.08 -22.19 11.98
C ARG A 112 11.84 -21.14 12.80
N ARG A 113 13.13 -20.93 12.49
CA ARG A 113 14.00 -19.99 13.22
C ARG A 113 13.54 -18.54 13.05
N PHE A 114 13.32 -18.04 11.83
CA PHE A 114 12.89 -16.65 11.68
C PHE A 114 11.47 -16.43 12.20
N LYS A 115 10.58 -17.44 12.11
CA LYS A 115 9.24 -17.37 12.72
C LYS A 115 9.33 -17.22 14.24
N ALA A 116 10.24 -17.96 14.88
CA ALA A 116 10.51 -17.81 16.31
C ALA A 116 11.08 -16.42 16.64
N SER A 117 12.03 -15.92 15.84
CA SER A 117 12.58 -14.56 16.02
C SER A 117 11.52 -13.48 15.92
N TYR A 118 10.58 -13.56 14.96
CA TYR A 118 9.46 -12.60 14.89
C TYR A 118 8.55 -12.65 16.13
N LEU A 119 8.26 -13.85 16.63
CA LEU A 119 7.47 -14.02 17.85
C LEU A 119 8.18 -13.42 19.08
N GLU A 120 9.50 -13.59 19.16
CA GLU A 120 10.35 -13.07 20.23
C GLU A 120 10.77 -11.59 20.03
N ARG A 121 10.51 -11.03 18.84
CA ARG A 121 10.91 -9.69 18.38
C ARG A 121 12.43 -9.48 18.36
N ASP A 122 13.15 -10.54 18.02
CA ASP A 122 14.57 -10.49 17.78
C ASP A 122 14.85 -10.10 16.33
N PRO A 123 15.93 -9.33 16.06
CA PRO A 123 16.30 -8.95 14.70
C PRO A 123 16.66 -10.18 13.86
N VAL A 124 16.29 -10.14 12.59
CA VAL A 124 16.60 -11.20 11.61
C VAL A 124 17.63 -10.66 10.62
N GLU A 125 18.75 -11.37 10.48
CA GLU A 125 19.70 -11.10 9.39
C GLU A 125 19.29 -11.92 8.16
N TYR A 126 19.10 -11.25 7.03
CA TYR A 126 18.66 -11.85 5.78
C TYR A 126 19.85 -12.29 4.91
N ASP A 127 20.44 -13.42 5.28
CA ASP A 127 21.39 -14.13 4.42
C ASP A 127 20.68 -14.87 3.26
N GLU A 128 21.45 -15.54 2.41
CA GLU A 128 20.92 -16.25 1.23
C GLU A 128 19.90 -17.35 1.59
N ASP A 129 20.07 -18.03 2.73
CA ASP A 129 19.20 -19.12 3.17
C ASP A 129 17.90 -18.55 3.76
N VAL A 130 18.01 -17.48 4.56
CA VAL A 130 16.85 -16.75 5.10
C VAL A 130 16.04 -16.13 3.97
N ALA A 131 16.68 -15.51 2.97
CA ALA A 131 15.99 -14.97 1.81
C ALA A 131 15.22 -16.04 1.03
N ALA A 132 15.81 -17.22 0.82
CA ALA A 132 15.11 -18.33 0.16
C ALA A 132 13.92 -18.86 0.99
N GLY A 133 14.11 -19.05 2.30
CA GLY A 133 13.03 -19.45 3.20
C GLY A 133 11.90 -18.42 3.29
N TYR A 134 12.26 -17.14 3.30
CA TYR A 134 11.31 -16.03 3.29
C TYR A 134 10.53 -15.95 1.97
N ALA A 135 11.19 -16.15 0.82
CA ALA A 135 10.52 -16.25 -0.47
C ALA A 135 9.52 -17.42 -0.52
N ILE A 136 9.89 -18.59 0.02
CA ILE A 136 8.98 -19.72 0.13
C ILE A 136 7.77 -19.39 1.02
N TYR A 137 8.00 -18.77 2.18
CA TYR A 137 6.97 -18.66 3.19
C TYR A 137 6.10 -17.41 3.05
N HIS A 138 6.68 -16.24 2.79
CA HIS A 138 5.99 -14.95 2.89
C HIS A 138 5.61 -14.32 1.55
N LEU A 139 6.30 -14.66 0.46
CA LEU A 139 6.07 -14.03 -0.85
C LEU A 139 4.61 -14.11 -1.32
N PRO A 140 3.90 -15.25 -1.25
CA PRO A 140 2.53 -15.35 -1.79
C PRO A 140 1.55 -14.41 -1.08
N GLY A 141 1.54 -14.41 0.26
CA GLY A 141 0.65 -13.57 1.04
C GLY A 141 0.87 -12.08 0.77
N TYR A 142 2.13 -11.63 0.69
CA TYR A 142 2.44 -10.22 0.42
C TYR A 142 2.24 -9.81 -1.05
N TYR A 143 2.40 -10.74 -1.99
CA TYR A 143 2.00 -10.55 -3.38
C TYR A 143 0.51 -10.22 -3.51
N ALA A 144 -0.34 -10.89 -2.73
CA ALA A 144 -1.77 -10.60 -2.73
C ALA A 144 -2.12 -9.36 -1.91
N ALA A 145 -1.53 -9.19 -0.72
CA ALA A 145 -1.87 -8.11 0.19
C ALA A 145 -1.71 -6.72 -0.44
N VAL A 146 -0.62 -6.47 -1.16
CA VAL A 146 -0.38 -5.16 -1.81
C VAL A 146 -1.49 -4.81 -2.80
N GLN A 147 -2.03 -5.78 -3.53
CA GLN A 147 -3.07 -5.56 -4.54
C GLN A 147 -4.37 -5.07 -3.91
N TYR A 148 -4.76 -5.65 -2.77
CA TYR A 148 -5.94 -5.19 -2.03
C TYR A 148 -5.74 -3.81 -1.40
N ALA A 149 -4.51 -3.44 -1.05
CA ALA A 149 -4.20 -2.08 -0.59
C ALA A 149 -4.18 -1.05 -1.75
N LEU A 150 -3.83 -1.48 -2.97
CA LEU A 150 -3.88 -0.65 -4.18
C LEU A 150 -5.32 -0.40 -4.65
N ASP A 151 -6.25 -1.34 -4.43
CA ASP A 151 -7.68 -1.17 -4.76
C ASP A 151 -8.26 0.10 -4.12
N ASP A 152 -7.88 0.41 -2.88
CA ASP A 152 -8.30 1.63 -2.17
C ASP A 152 -7.94 2.92 -2.93
N LEU A 153 -6.85 2.92 -3.72
CA LEU A 153 -6.43 4.06 -4.55
C LEU A 153 -7.08 4.00 -5.94
N ALA A 154 -7.11 2.82 -6.57
CA ALA A 154 -7.68 2.64 -7.90
C ALA A 154 -9.19 2.90 -7.94
N GLU A 155 -9.94 2.53 -6.90
CA GLU A 155 -11.37 2.82 -6.75
C GLU A 155 -11.69 4.33 -6.84
N ARG A 156 -10.74 5.18 -6.44
CA ARG A 156 -10.86 6.65 -6.51
C ARG A 156 -10.11 7.26 -7.70
N GLY A 157 -9.51 6.44 -8.57
CA GLY A 157 -8.73 6.90 -9.71
C GLY A 157 -7.44 7.63 -9.30
N LEU A 158 -6.88 7.30 -8.12
CA LEU A 158 -5.64 7.89 -7.58
C LEU A 158 -4.38 7.14 -8.01
N LEU A 159 -4.51 6.12 -8.87
CA LEU A 159 -3.40 5.36 -9.42
C LEU A 159 -3.34 5.58 -10.94
N GLY A 160 -2.31 6.29 -11.40
CA GLY A 160 -2.06 6.51 -12.82
C GLY A 160 -1.49 5.28 -13.53
N ARG A 161 -1.52 5.27 -14.87
CA ARG A 161 -0.87 4.23 -15.68
C ARG A 161 0.61 4.46 -15.91
N ARG A 162 1.10 5.68 -15.70
CA ARG A 162 2.53 5.99 -15.64
C ARG A 162 2.90 6.17 -14.18
N LEU A 163 3.70 5.26 -13.64
CA LEU A 163 4.08 5.26 -12.24
C LEU A 163 5.59 5.25 -12.10
N ARG A 164 6.11 6.14 -11.26
CA ARG A 164 7.42 6.03 -10.65
C ARG A 164 7.26 5.62 -9.19
N VAL A 165 7.87 4.49 -8.84
CA VAL A 165 7.70 3.83 -7.55
C VAL A 165 9.02 3.68 -6.84
N LEU A 166 9.04 3.97 -5.54
CA LEU A 166 10.11 3.59 -4.62
C LEU A 166 9.61 2.53 -3.65
N ASP A 167 10.23 1.36 -3.59
CA ASP A 167 9.92 0.30 -2.63
C ASP A 167 11.04 0.20 -1.58
N ILE A 168 10.72 0.61 -0.35
CA ILE A 168 11.63 0.62 0.79
C ILE A 168 11.59 -0.74 1.47
N GLY A 169 12.74 -1.43 1.54
CA GLY A 169 12.80 -2.79 2.09
C GLY A 169 12.07 -3.78 1.21
N ALA A 170 12.35 -3.73 -0.10
CA ALA A 170 11.64 -4.53 -1.12
C ALA A 170 11.76 -6.05 -0.89
N GLY A 171 12.73 -6.50 -0.10
CA GLY A 171 12.91 -7.88 0.30
C GLY A 171 13.03 -8.81 -0.91
N VAL A 172 12.28 -9.91 -0.88
CA VAL A 172 12.25 -10.91 -1.96
C VAL A 172 11.26 -10.55 -3.08
N GLY A 173 10.55 -9.42 -2.97
CA GLY A 173 9.70 -8.90 -4.04
C GLY A 173 8.24 -9.29 -4.05
N GLY A 174 7.66 -9.78 -2.94
CA GLY A 174 6.20 -10.04 -2.87
C GLY A 174 5.37 -8.82 -3.31
N PRO A 175 5.49 -7.67 -2.62
CA PRO A 175 4.81 -6.43 -3.00
C PRO A 175 5.16 -5.93 -4.41
N ALA A 176 6.43 -6.02 -4.80
CA ALA A 176 6.90 -5.64 -6.14
C ALA A 176 6.15 -6.38 -7.26
N LEU A 177 6.07 -7.71 -7.15
CA LEU A 177 5.38 -8.56 -8.11
C LEU A 177 3.87 -8.35 -8.06
N GLY A 178 3.31 -8.12 -6.88
CA GLY A 178 1.90 -7.82 -6.71
C GLY A 178 1.50 -6.51 -7.40
N LEU A 179 2.33 -5.46 -7.28
CA LEU A 179 2.18 -4.22 -8.05
C LEU A 179 2.28 -4.48 -9.56
N CYS A 180 3.30 -5.21 -10.02
CA CYS A 180 3.47 -5.50 -11.44
C CYS A 180 2.28 -6.26 -12.04
N SER A 181 1.67 -7.17 -11.29
CA SER A 181 0.47 -7.91 -11.72
C SER A 181 -0.84 -7.14 -11.56
N TYR A 182 -0.86 -6.10 -10.71
CA TYR A 182 -2.01 -5.21 -10.56
C TYR A 182 -2.16 -4.28 -11.76
N LEU A 183 -1.05 -3.79 -12.30
CA LEU A 183 -1.05 -2.84 -13.40
C LEU A 183 -1.46 -3.51 -14.72
N PRO A 184 -2.26 -2.82 -15.57
CA PRO A 184 -2.61 -3.34 -16.89
C PRO A 184 -1.40 -3.35 -17.83
N ASP A 185 -1.46 -4.14 -18.90
CA ASP A 185 -0.36 -4.27 -19.89
C ASP A 185 0.04 -2.95 -20.58
N ASP A 186 -0.86 -1.96 -20.55
CA ASP A 186 -0.65 -0.61 -21.08
C ASP A 186 -0.22 0.41 -19.99
N ALA A 187 0.26 -0.06 -18.85
CA ALA A 187 0.93 0.76 -17.85
C ALA A 187 2.46 0.76 -18.04
N LEU A 188 3.09 1.87 -17.64
CA LEU A 188 4.52 2.10 -17.63
C LEU A 188 4.97 2.25 -16.18
N LEU A 189 5.84 1.34 -15.73
CA LEU A 189 6.33 1.31 -14.36
C LEU A 189 7.83 1.56 -14.34
N GLU A 190 8.25 2.68 -13.74
CA GLU A 190 9.62 2.96 -13.34
C GLU A 190 9.76 2.58 -11.86
N TYR A 191 10.44 1.48 -11.57
CA TYR A 191 10.46 0.86 -10.25
C TYR A 191 11.85 0.93 -9.62
N HIS A 192 11.96 1.49 -8.43
CA HIS A 192 13.19 1.56 -7.67
C HIS A 192 13.02 0.81 -6.35
N ALA A 193 13.81 -0.23 -6.11
CA ALA A 193 13.84 -0.92 -4.84
C ALA A 193 15.06 -0.49 -4.02
N VAL A 194 14.90 -0.31 -2.71
CA VAL A 194 15.99 -0.18 -1.75
C VAL A 194 16.02 -1.44 -0.90
N GLU A 195 17.02 -2.29 -1.10
CA GLU A 195 17.14 -3.58 -0.43
C GLU A 195 18.62 -3.95 -0.23
N PRO A 196 19.16 -3.86 1.01
CA PRO A 196 20.58 -4.09 1.27
C PRO A 196 20.98 -5.57 1.36
N SER A 197 20.03 -6.48 1.57
CA SER A 197 20.31 -7.88 1.93
C SER A 197 20.43 -8.82 0.72
N ALA A 198 20.63 -10.11 1.00
CA ALA A 198 20.61 -11.16 -0.03
C ALA A 198 19.22 -11.36 -0.66
N ALA A 199 18.16 -10.79 -0.07
CA ALA A 199 16.82 -10.82 -0.64
C ALA A 199 16.75 -10.10 -2.00
N ALA A 200 17.59 -9.08 -2.21
CA ALA A 200 17.72 -8.38 -3.49
C ALA A 200 18.04 -9.31 -4.66
N ASP A 201 18.80 -10.40 -4.44
CA ASP A 201 19.12 -11.36 -5.51
C ASP A 201 17.89 -12.16 -5.95
N VAL A 202 16.99 -12.46 -5.01
CA VAL A 202 15.72 -13.15 -5.30
C VAL A 202 14.78 -12.19 -6.04
N LEU A 203 14.67 -10.94 -5.55
CA LEU A 203 13.89 -9.88 -6.21
C LEU A 203 14.38 -9.65 -7.65
N GLU A 204 15.68 -9.48 -7.86
CA GLU A 204 16.29 -9.26 -9.19
C GLU A 204 15.90 -10.39 -10.15
N SER A 205 16.04 -11.64 -9.70
CA SER A 205 15.71 -12.83 -10.49
C SER A 205 14.22 -12.92 -10.86
N LEU A 206 13.32 -12.47 -9.99
CA LEU A 206 11.88 -12.49 -10.23
C LEU A 206 11.41 -11.33 -11.11
N LEU A 207 12.04 -10.16 -10.99
CA LEU A 207 11.75 -8.99 -11.82
C LEU A 207 12.08 -9.23 -13.30
N GLU A 208 13.02 -10.13 -13.63
CA GLU A 208 13.30 -10.56 -15.02
C GLU A 208 12.07 -11.14 -15.74
N GLU A 209 11.09 -11.66 -14.98
CA GLU A 209 9.87 -12.25 -15.52
C GLU A 209 8.73 -11.24 -15.71
N THR A 210 8.94 -9.97 -15.35
CA THR A 210 7.94 -8.90 -15.51
C THR A 210 7.81 -8.43 -16.96
N GLY A 211 6.76 -7.66 -17.24
CA GLY A 211 6.47 -7.16 -18.59
C GLY A 211 7.53 -6.16 -19.11
N ARG A 212 7.60 -6.01 -20.44
CA ARG A 212 8.59 -5.14 -21.12
C ARG A 212 8.53 -3.65 -20.75
N ASN A 213 7.43 -3.20 -20.15
CA ASN A 213 7.20 -1.82 -19.71
C ASN A 213 7.44 -1.64 -18.19
N VAL A 214 8.04 -2.64 -17.54
CA VAL A 214 8.54 -2.54 -16.16
C VAL A 214 10.05 -2.28 -16.24
N HIS A 215 10.46 -1.13 -15.72
CA HIS A 215 11.84 -0.65 -15.71
C HIS A 215 12.33 -0.62 -14.26
N ALA A 216 12.89 -1.74 -13.82
CA ALA A 216 13.31 -1.89 -12.42
C ALA A 216 14.80 -1.56 -12.21
N THR A 217 15.11 -0.92 -11.07
CA THR A 217 16.46 -0.69 -10.56
C THR A 217 16.51 -1.06 -9.08
N ILE A 218 17.54 -1.79 -8.66
CA ILE A 218 17.72 -2.19 -7.25
C ILE A 218 18.92 -1.47 -6.66
N HIS A 219 18.67 -0.70 -5.60
CA HIS A 219 19.65 0.03 -4.81
C HIS A 219 20.03 -0.80 -3.57
N ARG A 220 21.25 -1.32 -3.57
CA ARG A 220 21.77 -2.21 -2.52
C ARG A 220 22.37 -1.42 -1.35
N SER A 221 21.55 -0.53 -0.77
CA SER A 221 21.87 0.28 0.40
C SER A 221 20.78 0.11 1.46
N THR A 222 21.08 0.48 2.70
CA THR A 222 20.00 0.70 3.67
C THR A 222 19.24 1.97 3.30
N ILE A 223 18.00 2.09 3.75
CA ILE A 223 17.18 3.28 3.46
C ILE A 223 17.77 4.55 4.10
N GLU A 224 18.39 4.43 5.27
CA GLU A 224 19.02 5.55 5.98
C GLU A 224 20.28 6.08 5.28
N SER A 225 20.87 5.27 4.38
CA SER A 225 22.03 5.64 3.58
C SER A 225 21.68 5.95 2.12
N PHE A 226 20.42 5.76 1.73
CA PHE A 226 19.95 5.96 0.37
C PHE A 226 19.84 7.46 0.07
N ASP A 227 20.37 7.89 -1.07
CA ASP A 227 20.16 9.24 -1.61
C ASP A 227 19.11 9.15 -2.73
N PRO A 228 17.93 9.79 -2.61
CA PRO A 228 16.92 9.73 -3.65
C PRO A 228 17.43 10.29 -5.00
N THR A 229 18.45 11.14 -5.01
CA THR A 229 19.01 11.67 -6.26
C THR A 229 19.77 10.61 -7.07
N ASP A 230 20.15 9.48 -6.47
CA ASP A 230 20.81 8.36 -7.17
C ASP A 230 19.88 7.70 -8.21
N VAL A 231 18.56 7.87 -8.09
CA VAL A 231 17.62 7.38 -9.12
C VAL A 231 17.70 8.18 -10.41
N VAL A 232 18.23 9.41 -10.34
CA VAL A 232 18.31 10.32 -11.47
C VAL A 232 19.64 10.09 -12.21
N GLY A 233 19.69 9.09 -13.09
CA GLY A 233 20.92 8.57 -13.74
C GLY A 233 21.99 9.60 -14.19
N GLU A 234 23.25 9.16 -14.18
CA GLU A 234 24.46 9.99 -14.42
C GLU A 234 24.52 10.68 -15.80
N ASP A 235 23.83 10.15 -16.82
CA ASP A 235 23.91 10.58 -18.23
C ASP A 235 23.11 11.87 -18.56
N GLY A 236 22.53 12.55 -17.56
CA GLY A 236 21.70 13.75 -17.73
C GLY A 236 22.46 15.08 -17.74
N GLY A 237 23.75 15.09 -18.08
CA GLY A 237 24.59 16.28 -18.19
C GLY A 237 24.25 17.16 -19.38
N ASP A 238 23.03 17.72 -19.42
CA ASP A 238 22.72 18.80 -20.35
C ASP A 238 23.05 20.13 -19.67
N GLU A 239 24.05 20.85 -20.16
CA GLU A 239 24.39 22.23 -19.78
C GLU A 239 23.28 23.24 -20.19
N GLY A 240 22.08 22.76 -20.48
CA GLY A 240 20.97 23.46 -21.11
C GLY A 240 19.67 23.49 -20.31
N GLY A 241 19.70 23.55 -18.97
CA GLY A 241 18.59 24.06 -18.14
C GLY A 241 17.16 23.58 -18.48
N ASN A 242 16.97 22.29 -18.81
CA ASN A 242 15.65 21.76 -19.14
C ASN A 242 14.89 21.37 -17.88
N SER A 243 13.69 21.91 -17.69
CA SER A 243 12.80 21.68 -16.54
C SER A 243 12.07 20.33 -16.54
N ASP A 244 12.35 19.43 -17.49
CA ASP A 244 11.65 18.13 -17.62
C ASP A 244 12.43 16.94 -17.02
N ARG A 245 13.48 17.19 -16.22
CA ARG A 245 14.25 16.12 -15.57
C ARG A 245 13.58 15.80 -14.23
N PHE A 246 13.38 14.52 -13.96
CA PHE A 246 12.87 14.06 -12.67
C PHE A 246 13.75 14.58 -11.52
N ASP A 247 13.12 15.21 -10.52
CA ASP A 247 13.75 15.63 -9.28
C ASP A 247 12.96 15.12 -8.07
N PRO A 248 13.40 14.02 -7.43
CA PRO A 248 12.71 13.45 -6.26
C PRO A 248 12.84 14.32 -5.00
N THR A 249 13.56 15.44 -5.06
CA THR A 249 13.74 16.37 -3.94
C THR A 249 13.00 17.69 -4.15
N ALA A 250 12.36 17.87 -5.30
CA ALA A 250 11.54 19.03 -5.59
C ALA A 250 10.15 18.86 -4.96
N PRO A 251 9.51 19.94 -4.51
CA PRO A 251 8.17 19.85 -3.94
C PRO A 251 7.08 19.53 -4.99
N ASP A 252 7.30 19.88 -6.26
CA ASP A 252 6.34 19.71 -7.36
C ASP A 252 6.61 18.50 -8.26
N ASP A 253 7.55 17.64 -7.87
CA ASP A 253 7.93 16.41 -8.57
C ASP A 253 8.25 15.32 -7.52
N GLY A 254 8.23 14.05 -7.89
CA GLY A 254 8.50 12.97 -6.93
C GLY A 254 8.01 11.60 -7.37
N PHE A 255 7.99 10.67 -6.42
CA PHE A 255 7.43 9.34 -6.62
C PHE A 255 5.90 9.39 -6.53
N ASP A 256 5.22 8.75 -7.49
CA ASP A 256 3.76 8.63 -7.50
C ASP A 256 3.28 7.69 -6.38
N LEU A 257 4.10 6.69 -6.05
CA LEU A 257 3.85 5.71 -5.02
C LEU A 257 5.16 5.36 -4.31
N ILE A 258 5.16 5.39 -2.98
CA ILE A 258 6.22 4.82 -2.17
C ILE A 258 5.65 3.66 -1.37
N LEU A 259 6.27 2.49 -1.47
CA LEU A 259 5.92 1.30 -0.71
C LEU A 259 6.85 1.17 0.49
N ALA A 260 6.29 0.87 1.65
CA ALA A 260 7.01 0.48 2.85
C ALA A 260 6.32 -0.74 3.45
N ALA A 261 6.48 -1.90 2.81
CA ALA A 261 5.74 -3.10 3.12
C ALA A 261 6.51 -4.03 4.06
N ASN A 262 6.03 -4.15 5.29
CA ASN A 262 6.58 -4.96 6.38
C ASN A 262 7.99 -4.54 6.86
N VAL A 263 8.49 -3.38 6.41
CA VAL A 263 9.83 -2.88 6.76
C VAL A 263 9.84 -1.96 7.98
N LEU A 264 8.77 -1.16 8.22
CA LEU A 264 8.79 -0.12 9.26
C LEU A 264 9.05 -0.69 10.66
N SER A 265 8.62 -1.92 10.93
CA SER A 265 8.88 -2.58 12.21
C SER A 265 10.34 -3.01 12.41
N GLU A 266 11.13 -3.04 11.35
CA GLU A 266 12.54 -3.45 11.37
C GLU A 266 13.50 -2.25 11.48
N LEU A 267 13.00 -1.02 11.30
CA LEU A 267 13.81 0.20 11.33
C LEU A 267 14.05 0.72 12.75
N GLU A 268 15.21 1.34 12.98
CA GLU A 268 15.54 1.98 14.26
C GLU A 268 14.65 3.20 14.56
N ASP A 269 14.36 4.00 13.55
CA ASP A 269 13.47 5.18 13.62
C ASP A 269 12.50 5.20 12.42
N PRO A 270 11.40 4.42 12.49
CA PRO A 270 10.46 4.32 11.38
C PRO A 270 9.71 5.62 11.10
N THR A 271 9.50 6.46 12.10
CA THR A 271 8.82 7.75 11.92
C THR A 271 9.69 8.71 11.12
N ALA A 272 11.00 8.78 11.41
CA ALA A 272 11.93 9.59 10.63
C ALA A 272 12.00 9.12 9.16
N VAL A 273 12.17 7.82 8.93
CA VAL A 273 12.24 7.28 7.56
C VAL A 273 10.94 7.49 6.79
N ALA A 274 9.78 7.26 7.40
CA ALA A 274 8.50 7.52 6.76
C ALA A 274 8.28 9.02 6.48
N ARG A 275 8.77 9.92 7.35
CA ARG A 275 8.75 11.36 7.11
C ARG A 275 9.61 11.75 5.91
N ASP A 276 10.82 11.22 5.81
CA ASP A 276 11.72 11.47 4.68
C ASP A 276 11.12 10.93 3.37
N ALA A 277 10.48 9.75 3.41
CA ALA A 277 9.74 9.23 2.26
C ALA A 277 8.62 10.16 1.79
N LEU A 278 7.88 10.80 2.72
CA LEU A 278 6.85 11.78 2.36
C LEU A 278 7.44 13.02 1.68
N GLU A 279 8.69 13.41 1.97
CA GLU A 279 9.38 14.50 1.27
C GLU A 279 9.68 14.18 -0.20
N TRP A 280 9.75 12.90 -0.57
CA TRP A 280 10.04 12.43 -1.93
C TRP A 280 8.79 12.12 -2.77
N LEU A 281 7.59 12.28 -2.20
CA LEU A 281 6.35 12.07 -2.93
C LEU A 281 6.08 13.21 -3.91
N ALA A 282 5.55 12.84 -5.07
CA ALA A 282 4.85 13.79 -5.92
C ALA A 282 3.70 14.45 -5.13
N PRO A 283 3.26 15.67 -5.48
CA PRO A 283 2.21 16.39 -4.74
C PRO A 283 0.92 15.61 -4.49
N ASP A 284 0.56 14.73 -5.41
CA ASP A 284 -0.60 13.82 -5.39
C ASP A 284 -0.21 12.34 -5.25
N GLY A 285 1.05 12.07 -4.90
CA GLY A 285 1.56 10.73 -4.62
C GLY A 285 1.06 10.15 -3.30
N THR A 286 1.31 8.86 -3.10
CA THR A 286 0.92 8.13 -1.88
C THR A 286 2.08 7.37 -1.26
N LEU A 287 2.26 7.48 0.05
CA LEU A 287 3.02 6.51 0.84
C LEU A 287 2.07 5.41 1.29
N LEU A 288 2.28 4.19 0.79
CA LEU A 288 1.59 2.97 1.19
C LEU A 288 2.50 2.20 2.14
N ALA A 289 2.21 2.32 3.44
CA ALA A 289 2.86 1.53 4.47
C ALA A 289 1.98 0.31 4.80
N MET A 290 2.60 -0.86 4.88
CA MET A 290 1.93 -2.12 5.19
C MET A 290 2.67 -2.86 6.30
N ALA A 291 1.93 -3.58 7.13
CA ALA A 291 2.47 -4.45 8.16
C ALA A 291 1.73 -5.79 8.17
N PRO A 292 2.34 -6.87 8.69
CA PRO A 292 1.60 -8.09 8.98
C PRO A 292 0.45 -7.79 9.93
N ALA A 293 -0.62 -8.59 9.88
CA ALA A 293 -1.76 -8.46 10.80
C ALA A 293 -1.44 -8.77 12.29
N ASP A 294 -0.17 -9.06 12.60
CA ASP A 294 0.31 -9.18 13.98
C ASP A 294 0.00 -7.90 14.78
N LYS A 295 -0.39 -8.11 16.04
CA LYS A 295 -0.80 -7.04 16.94
C LYS A 295 0.29 -5.98 17.12
N ASN A 296 1.56 -6.36 17.17
CA ASN A 296 2.63 -5.43 17.49
C ASN A 296 3.02 -4.58 16.29
N THR A 297 3.24 -5.21 15.14
CA THR A 297 3.60 -4.51 13.91
C THR A 297 2.46 -3.61 13.43
N SER A 298 1.20 -4.07 13.55
CA SER A 298 0.01 -3.27 13.24
C SER A 298 -0.16 -2.07 14.18
N THR A 299 0.03 -2.25 15.48
CA THR A 299 -0.01 -1.11 16.44
C THR A 299 1.12 -0.13 16.19
N GLN A 300 2.34 -0.60 15.87
CA GLN A 300 3.45 0.28 15.52
C GLN A 300 3.17 1.08 14.24
N LEU A 301 2.58 0.46 13.21
CA LEU A 301 2.15 1.13 12.00
C LEU A 301 1.18 2.29 12.32
N ARG A 302 0.21 2.07 13.21
CA ARG A 302 -0.69 3.16 13.66
C ARG A 302 0.00 4.24 14.48
N ALA A 303 1.01 3.89 15.27
CA ALA A 303 1.79 4.89 15.99
C ALA A 303 2.52 5.83 15.01
N VAL A 304 3.19 5.26 14.00
CA VAL A 304 3.87 6.03 12.95
C VAL A 304 2.89 6.93 12.18
N GLU A 305 1.73 6.38 11.77
CA GLU A 305 0.66 7.15 11.10
C GLU A 305 0.24 8.38 11.92
N ARG A 306 -0.01 8.19 13.23
CA ARG A 306 -0.51 9.25 14.11
C ARG A 306 0.55 10.27 14.49
N ASP A 307 1.81 9.86 14.56
CA ASP A 307 2.94 10.75 14.81
C ASP A 307 3.19 11.67 13.61
N LEU A 308 2.95 11.16 12.39
CA LEU A 308 3.13 11.92 11.15
C LEU A 308 1.91 12.77 10.79
N GLU A 309 0.69 12.37 11.17
CA GLU A 309 -0.53 13.12 10.85
C GLU A 309 -0.41 14.61 11.24
N ASP A 310 -0.81 15.48 10.31
CA ASP A 310 -0.71 16.95 10.40
C ASP A 310 0.72 17.51 10.45
N ASP A 311 1.77 16.68 10.32
CA ASP A 311 3.12 17.21 10.13
C ASP A 311 3.20 17.94 8.78
N ARG A 312 3.90 19.08 8.78
CA ARG A 312 4.03 19.90 7.57
C ARG A 312 5.34 19.56 6.87
N VAL A 313 5.21 18.84 5.76
CA VAL A 313 6.31 18.47 4.86
C VAL A 313 6.66 19.66 3.97
N TRP A 314 5.66 20.23 3.31
CA TRP A 314 5.82 21.36 2.40
C TRP A 314 4.81 22.48 2.71
N SER A 315 5.15 23.72 2.37
CA SER A 315 4.17 24.81 2.36
C SER A 315 3.29 24.72 1.10
N PRO A 316 2.03 25.21 1.13
CA PRO A 316 1.17 25.22 -0.07
C PRO A 316 1.81 25.99 -1.23
N ALA A 317 2.58 27.04 -0.93
CA ALA A 317 3.31 27.82 -1.92
C ALA A 317 4.43 27.02 -2.63
N GLN A 318 5.13 26.14 -1.90
CA GLN A 318 6.13 25.25 -2.49
C GLN A 318 5.49 24.21 -3.42
N LEU A 319 4.27 23.76 -3.11
CA LEU A 319 3.49 22.85 -3.95
C LEU A 319 2.73 23.55 -5.09
N GLY A 320 3.04 24.82 -5.38
CA GLY A 320 2.45 25.57 -6.48
C GLY A 320 0.99 25.98 -6.27
N ALA A 321 0.47 26.01 -5.04
CA ALA A 321 -0.81 26.67 -4.76
C ALA A 321 -0.67 28.17 -5.02
N ALA A 322 -1.47 28.72 -5.94
CA ALA A 322 -1.48 30.15 -6.22
C ALA A 322 -1.82 30.96 -4.96
N GLU A 323 -1.13 32.09 -4.73
CA GLU A 323 -1.46 33.06 -3.66
C GLU A 323 -2.81 33.79 -3.92
N ASP A 324 -3.85 33.11 -4.41
CA ASP A 324 -5.16 33.73 -4.67
C ASP A 324 -6.07 33.60 -3.45
N GLY A 325 -5.79 34.39 -2.41
CA GLY A 325 -6.63 34.45 -1.21
C GLY A 325 -6.35 35.60 -0.24
N ALA A 326 -5.19 36.24 -0.31
CA ALA A 326 -4.91 37.47 0.44
C ALA A 326 -5.60 38.69 -0.19
N ARG A 327 -6.92 38.63 -0.40
CA ARG A 327 -7.71 39.85 -0.50
C ARG A 327 -7.78 40.44 0.89
N GLU A 328 -7.05 41.53 1.05
CA GLU A 328 -7.13 42.51 2.13
C GLU A 328 -8.44 42.41 2.92
N ARG A 329 -8.35 42.05 4.21
CA ARG A 329 -9.42 42.35 5.17
C ARG A 329 -9.52 43.86 5.29
N GLY A 330 -10.21 44.48 4.34
CA GLY A 330 -10.63 45.86 4.42
C GLY A 330 -11.66 45.98 5.53
N GLU A 331 -11.30 46.75 6.55
CA GLU A 331 -12.25 47.22 7.55
C GLU A 331 -13.37 48.02 6.86
N SER A 332 -14.61 47.55 6.93
CA SER A 332 -15.78 48.41 6.72
C SER A 332 -16.99 47.88 7.50
N ASP A 333 -17.16 48.49 8.67
CA ASP A 333 -18.36 49.12 9.26
C ASP A 333 -19.79 48.60 8.96
N ASP A 334 -20.59 48.65 10.04
CA ASP A 334 -21.95 48.14 10.31
C ASP A 334 -23.06 48.33 9.24
N GLY A 335 -24.03 47.40 9.22
CA GLY A 335 -25.36 47.63 8.62
C GLY A 335 -26.33 46.43 8.48
N ASP A 336 -26.96 46.00 9.57
CA ASP A 336 -28.37 45.53 9.76
C ASP A 336 -29.15 44.72 8.66
N ARG A 337 -29.33 43.38 8.89
CA ARG A 337 -30.51 42.45 8.68
C ARG A 337 -31.22 42.25 7.29
N PRO A 338 -32.06 41.17 7.08
CA PRO A 338 -32.21 39.83 7.68
C PRO A 338 -32.33 38.65 6.64
N GLU A 339 -32.55 37.43 7.17
CA GLU A 339 -32.67 36.09 6.57
C GLU A 339 -33.46 35.89 5.25
N ALA A 340 -32.94 35.01 4.38
CA ALA A 340 -33.71 34.05 3.56
C ALA A 340 -32.80 32.91 3.05
N GLY A 341 -33.33 31.68 3.06
CA GLY A 341 -32.58 30.44 2.84
C GLY A 341 -32.16 30.14 1.40
N GLY A 342 -31.26 29.16 1.32
CA GLY A 342 -30.73 28.56 0.10
C GLY A 342 -29.62 27.59 0.47
N THR A 343 -29.95 26.32 0.58
CA THR A 343 -29.02 25.19 0.61
C THR A 343 -28.30 25.12 -0.74
N ASP A 344 -27.01 25.41 -0.76
CA ASP A 344 -26.11 24.96 -1.82
C ASP A 344 -24.80 24.56 -1.16
N GLY A 345 -24.74 23.28 -0.79
CA GLY A 345 -23.56 22.63 -0.23
C GLY A 345 -22.59 22.30 -1.36
N ARG A 346 -21.70 23.25 -1.66
CA ARG A 346 -20.38 23.00 -2.26
C ARG A 346 -19.41 23.98 -1.62
N ARG A 347 -18.70 23.52 -0.60
CA ARG A 347 -17.50 24.15 -0.03
C ARG A 347 -16.33 23.18 -0.12
N ASP A 348 -16.19 22.51 -1.26
CA ASP A 348 -15.15 21.49 -1.51
C ASP A 348 -13.83 22.15 -1.98
N GLY A 349 -13.37 23.24 -1.34
CA GLY A 349 -12.19 23.93 -1.87
C GLY A 349 -11.38 24.81 -0.92
N ASP A 350 -11.92 25.18 0.25
CA ASP A 350 -11.21 26.05 1.19
C ASP A 350 -10.45 25.23 2.27
N GLY A 351 -10.90 24.00 2.55
CA GLY A 351 -10.25 23.09 3.51
C GLY A 351 -9.02 22.37 2.95
N ASP A 352 -9.08 21.91 1.70
CA ASP A 352 -7.99 21.12 1.09
C ASP A 352 -6.78 21.99 0.72
N ALA A 353 -7.00 23.26 0.33
CA ALA A 353 -5.93 24.19 0.05
C ALA A 353 -5.04 24.48 1.29
N ASP A 354 -5.62 24.46 2.50
CA ASP A 354 -4.88 24.63 3.76
C ASP A 354 -4.14 23.34 4.17
N ARG A 355 -4.70 22.18 3.82
CA ARG A 355 -4.09 20.85 4.05
C ARG A 355 -2.96 20.52 3.10
N ARG A 356 -2.84 21.19 1.95
CA ARG A 356 -1.77 20.91 1.00
C ARG A 356 -0.38 21.01 1.66
N GLY A 357 0.41 19.95 1.55
CA GLY A 357 1.71 19.77 2.17
C GLY A 357 1.68 19.38 3.65
N LEU A 358 0.50 19.15 4.24
CA LEU A 358 0.33 18.42 5.49
C LEU A 358 0.14 16.94 5.21
N VAL A 359 0.71 16.10 6.06
CA VAL A 359 0.45 14.67 6.04
C VAL A 359 -1.01 14.40 6.37
N THR A 360 -1.73 13.85 5.40
CA THR A 360 -3.12 13.44 5.54
C THR A 360 -3.21 11.93 5.51
N VAL A 361 -3.90 11.35 6.50
CA VAL A 361 -4.28 9.94 6.47
C VAL A 361 -5.40 9.76 5.47
N TYR A 362 -5.09 9.17 4.32
CA TYR A 362 -6.09 8.83 3.31
C TYR A 362 -7.02 7.74 3.84
N GLY A 363 -6.45 6.69 4.43
CA GLY A 363 -7.19 5.60 5.05
C GLY A 363 -6.24 4.55 5.61
N PRO A 364 -6.77 3.49 6.26
CA PRO A 364 -8.19 3.17 6.47
C PRO A 364 -8.80 3.86 7.69
N THR A 365 -8.01 4.51 8.55
CA THR A 365 -8.54 5.20 9.73
C THR A 365 -9.25 6.49 9.33
N VAL A 366 -10.37 6.80 9.98
CA VAL A 366 -11.22 7.95 9.64
C VAL A 366 -11.01 9.11 10.62
N ARG A 367 -11.46 10.31 10.23
CA ARG A 367 -11.49 11.53 11.06
C ARG A 367 -12.87 12.17 10.98
N LEU A 368 -13.88 11.46 11.50
CA LEU A 368 -15.29 11.89 11.39
C LEU A 368 -15.58 13.13 12.22
N TRP A 369 -14.78 13.41 13.26
CA TRP A 369 -14.95 14.55 14.15
C TRP A 369 -13.85 15.59 13.93
N PRO A 370 -14.17 16.85 13.58
CA PRO A 370 -13.15 17.88 13.36
C PRO A 370 -12.23 18.09 14.57
N GLY A 371 -10.92 18.07 14.33
CA GLY A 371 -9.90 18.30 15.36
C GLY A 371 -9.65 17.13 16.31
N GLU A 372 -10.30 16.00 16.10
CA GLU A 372 -10.07 14.78 16.86
C GLU A 372 -9.17 13.81 16.09
N ARG A 373 -8.45 12.98 16.85
CA ARG A 373 -7.66 11.88 16.32
C ARG A 373 -7.61 10.73 17.33
N PRO A 374 -7.58 9.47 16.85
CA PRO A 374 -7.58 8.33 17.75
C PRO A 374 -6.24 8.21 18.50
N THR A 375 -6.31 7.80 19.76
CA THR A 375 -5.15 7.55 20.64
C THR A 375 -5.22 6.20 21.36
N ASP A 376 -6.17 5.36 20.95
CA ASP A 376 -6.33 3.98 21.40
C ASP A 376 -5.17 3.08 20.94
N ARG A 377 -5.26 1.76 21.17
CA ARG A 377 -4.15 0.84 20.85
C ARG A 377 -3.90 0.71 19.34
N GLY A 378 -4.94 0.92 18.53
CA GLY A 378 -4.81 0.95 17.07
C GLY A 378 -4.57 -0.41 16.39
N TRP A 379 -4.79 -1.54 17.06
CA TRP A 379 -4.70 -2.83 16.35
C TRP A 379 -5.84 -2.97 15.35
N SER A 380 -5.50 -3.08 14.07
CA SER A 380 -6.45 -3.11 12.95
C SER A 380 -5.89 -3.97 11.82
N PHE A 381 -6.71 -4.70 11.07
CA PHE A 381 -6.22 -5.49 9.94
C PHE A 381 -7.35 -5.86 8.97
N ASP A 382 -7.02 -6.20 7.74
CA ASP A 382 -7.90 -6.91 6.84
C ASP A 382 -7.46 -8.38 6.71
N ALA A 383 -8.41 -9.22 6.34
CA ALA A 383 -8.15 -10.60 5.91
C ALA A 383 -8.92 -10.85 4.62
N ARG A 384 -8.24 -11.44 3.64
CA ARG A 384 -8.76 -11.74 2.30
C ARG A 384 -8.70 -13.26 2.07
N PRO A 385 -9.41 -13.79 1.07
CA PRO A 385 -9.44 -15.24 0.82
C PRO A 385 -8.02 -15.81 0.64
N ASP A 386 -7.83 -17.03 1.13
CA ASP A 386 -6.58 -17.77 0.98
C ASP A 386 -6.25 -17.99 -0.50
N LEU A 387 -4.95 -17.97 -0.79
CA LEU A 387 -4.43 -18.31 -2.10
C LEU A 387 -4.43 -19.82 -2.35
N GLU A 388 -4.44 -20.21 -3.62
CA GLU A 388 -4.03 -21.56 -4.01
C GLU A 388 -2.60 -21.83 -3.52
N VAL A 389 -2.38 -22.96 -2.84
CA VAL A 389 -1.06 -23.34 -2.30
C VAL A 389 -0.03 -23.50 -3.43
N PRO A 390 1.01 -22.66 -3.50
CA PRO A 390 2.03 -22.73 -4.54
C PRO A 390 2.80 -24.05 -4.52
N SER A 391 3.34 -24.44 -5.67
CA SER A 391 4.03 -25.73 -5.81
C SER A 391 5.24 -25.88 -4.88
N PHE A 392 6.00 -24.81 -4.65
CA PHE A 392 7.17 -24.84 -3.77
C PHE A 392 6.80 -25.03 -2.29
N GLN A 393 5.76 -24.38 -1.77
CA GLN A 393 5.30 -24.60 -0.40
C GLN A 393 4.80 -26.04 -0.23
N ARG A 394 3.99 -26.52 -1.17
CA ARG A 394 3.47 -27.89 -1.15
C ARG A 394 4.60 -28.92 -1.15
N LYS A 395 5.59 -28.77 -2.03
CA LYS A 395 6.76 -29.67 -2.09
C LYS A 395 7.56 -29.68 -0.78
N LEU A 396 7.77 -28.51 -0.17
CA LEU A 396 8.54 -28.43 1.07
C LEU A 396 7.80 -29.07 2.25
N ASP A 397 6.48 -28.84 2.34
CA ASP A 397 5.62 -29.40 3.39
C ASP A 397 5.46 -30.92 3.25
N GLU A 398 5.11 -31.42 2.06
CA GLU A 398 4.92 -32.85 1.77
C GLU A 398 6.19 -33.69 1.96
N ALA A 399 7.38 -33.08 1.80
CA ALA A 399 8.67 -33.73 1.98
C ALA A 399 9.16 -33.77 3.44
N THR A 400 8.36 -33.28 4.40
CA THR A 400 8.72 -33.32 5.81
C THR A 400 8.80 -34.77 6.31
N PRO A 401 9.90 -35.19 6.97
CA PRO A 401 10.05 -36.55 7.48
C PRO A 401 8.94 -36.92 8.47
N GLY A 402 8.33 -38.10 8.32
CA GLY A 402 7.24 -38.55 9.20
C GLY A 402 7.66 -38.87 10.64
N ASP A 403 8.96 -38.83 10.95
CA ASP A 403 9.54 -38.93 12.28
C ASP A 403 9.91 -37.57 12.90
N ASP A 404 9.63 -36.45 12.21
CA ASP A 404 9.69 -35.11 12.80
C ASP A 404 8.49 -34.93 13.76
N GLU A 405 8.73 -35.18 15.05
CA GLU A 405 7.73 -35.03 16.11
C GLU A 405 7.28 -33.57 16.32
N GLU A 406 8.04 -32.59 15.80
CA GLU A 406 7.70 -31.16 15.86
C GLU A 406 6.82 -30.71 14.69
N HIS A 407 6.63 -31.55 13.66
CA HIS A 407 5.89 -31.18 12.46
C HIS A 407 4.36 -31.21 12.65
N ALA A 408 3.72 -30.09 12.31
CA ALA A 408 2.28 -30.02 12.11
C ALA A 408 1.98 -29.99 10.59
N PRO A 409 1.01 -30.78 10.08
CA PRO A 409 0.63 -30.71 8.67
C PRO A 409 0.30 -29.28 8.23
N GLY A 410 0.87 -28.82 7.12
CA GLY A 410 0.70 -27.45 6.63
C GLY A 410 1.58 -26.40 7.30
N GLU A 411 2.53 -26.77 8.16
CA GLU A 411 3.44 -25.84 8.85
C GLU A 411 4.18 -24.88 7.90
N PHE A 412 4.53 -25.37 6.70
CA PHE A 412 5.27 -24.60 5.68
C PHE A 412 4.36 -24.04 4.58
N VAL A 413 3.04 -24.18 4.75
CA VAL A 413 2.03 -23.54 3.90
C VAL A 413 1.62 -22.22 4.55
N ASN A 414 1.74 -21.14 3.79
CA ASN A 414 1.32 -19.81 4.21
C ASN A 414 0.68 -19.11 3.01
N VAL A 415 -0.63 -19.29 2.92
CA VAL A 415 -1.50 -18.75 1.86
C VAL A 415 -2.50 -17.74 2.40
N ASP A 416 -2.51 -17.54 3.71
CA ASP A 416 -3.40 -16.61 4.40
C ASP A 416 -3.01 -15.18 4.01
N VAL A 417 -3.99 -14.39 3.59
CA VAL A 417 -3.77 -12.99 3.21
C VAL A 417 -4.30 -12.09 4.31
N GLN A 418 -3.44 -11.72 5.26
CA GLN A 418 -3.78 -10.84 6.38
C GLN A 418 -2.77 -9.71 6.50
N PHE A 419 -3.24 -8.47 6.56
CA PHE A 419 -2.36 -7.30 6.58
C PHE A 419 -3.02 -6.10 7.25
N SER A 420 -2.19 -5.15 7.66
CA SER A 420 -2.60 -3.80 8.05
C SER A 420 -2.00 -2.82 7.04
N SER A 421 -2.72 -1.76 6.69
CA SER A 421 -2.19 -0.71 5.81
C SER A 421 -2.44 0.69 6.37
N SER A 422 -1.58 1.63 5.98
CA SER A 422 -1.74 3.08 6.15
C SER A 422 -1.40 3.74 4.82
N LEU A 423 -2.33 4.54 4.31
CA LEU A 423 -2.15 5.34 3.09
C LEU A 423 -2.03 6.80 3.51
N LEU A 424 -0.86 7.41 3.25
CA LEU A 424 -0.57 8.80 3.59
C LEU A 424 -0.36 9.63 2.32
N ARG A 425 -0.90 10.86 2.30
CA ARG A 425 -0.86 11.78 1.15
C ARG A 425 -0.56 13.21 1.61
N LEU A 426 -0.17 14.06 0.66
CA LEU A 426 0.15 15.48 0.89
C LEU A 426 -0.83 16.46 0.22
N ASP A 427 -1.79 15.97 -0.55
CA ASP A 427 -2.78 16.80 -1.27
C ASP A 427 -4.03 17.13 -0.44
N GLY A 428 -4.15 16.57 0.76
CA GLY A 428 -5.33 16.71 1.63
C GLY A 428 -6.43 15.68 1.37
N THR A 429 -6.27 14.82 0.36
CA THR A 429 -7.29 13.84 -0.03
C THR A 429 -7.47 12.76 1.04
N ARG A 430 -8.72 12.49 1.41
CA ARG A 430 -9.13 11.40 2.31
C ARG A 430 -10.02 10.40 1.58
N ARG A 431 -9.93 9.12 1.93
CA ARG A 431 -10.83 8.07 1.42
C ARG A 431 -12.28 8.41 1.75
N ILE A 432 -12.51 8.83 2.99
CA ILE A 432 -13.80 9.30 3.50
C ILE A 432 -13.62 10.71 4.06
N ASP A 433 -14.05 11.73 3.33
CA ASP A 433 -14.04 13.12 3.78
C ASP A 433 -15.43 13.53 4.27
N VAL A 434 -15.77 13.06 5.48
CA VAL A 434 -17.02 13.38 6.17
C VAL A 434 -16.69 14.02 7.51
N ALA A 435 -17.27 15.19 7.78
CA ALA A 435 -17.21 15.86 9.07
C ALA A 435 -18.59 15.84 9.74
N LEU A 436 -18.72 15.16 10.86
CA LEU A 436 -19.90 15.16 11.71
C LEU A 436 -19.91 16.45 12.55
N GLU A 437 -20.82 17.37 12.21
CA GLU A 437 -21.06 18.62 12.97
C GLU A 437 -22.38 18.57 13.77
N THR A 438 -23.01 17.39 13.89
CA THR A 438 -24.32 17.24 14.51
C THR A 438 -24.21 16.64 15.92
N SER A 439 -25.23 16.89 16.74
CA SER A 439 -25.42 16.20 18.03
C SER A 439 -26.20 14.89 17.89
N ASP A 440 -26.53 14.49 16.67
CA ASP A 440 -27.41 13.33 16.41
C ASP A 440 -26.65 12.01 16.55
N TRP A 441 -25.32 12.04 16.43
CA TRP A 441 -24.44 10.88 16.58
C TRP A 441 -23.69 10.95 17.90
N ALA A 442 -23.61 9.83 18.62
CA ALA A 442 -22.76 9.72 19.78
C ALA A 442 -21.28 9.61 19.34
N LYS A 443 -20.41 10.27 20.09
CA LYS A 443 -18.97 10.34 19.83
C LYS A 443 -18.22 9.33 20.71
N MET A 444 -17.33 8.53 20.14
CA MET A 444 -16.61 7.49 20.89
C MET A 444 -15.72 8.04 22.00
N ALA A 445 -15.15 9.25 21.84
CA ALA A 445 -14.44 9.94 22.92
C ALA A 445 -15.29 10.17 24.19
N GLU A 446 -16.62 10.16 24.07
CA GLU A 446 -17.55 10.38 25.18
C GLU A 446 -18.29 9.09 25.62
N MET A 447 -17.83 7.93 25.16
CA MET A 447 -18.56 6.65 25.30
C MET A 447 -18.90 6.27 26.75
N GLU A 448 -18.11 6.69 27.74
CA GLU A 448 -18.40 6.49 29.16
C GLU A 448 -19.81 6.97 29.56
N ARG A 449 -20.27 8.08 28.97
CA ARG A 449 -21.61 8.66 29.26
C ARG A 449 -22.75 7.82 28.68
N HIS A 450 -22.44 6.95 27.74
CA HIS A 450 -23.40 6.16 26.98
C HIS A 450 -23.48 4.71 27.43
N VAL A 451 -22.59 4.24 28.32
CA VAL A 451 -22.63 2.87 28.87
C VAL A 451 -24.03 2.56 29.43
N THR A 452 -24.57 1.40 29.07
CA THR A 452 -25.93 0.91 29.31
C THR A 452 -27.06 1.56 28.48
N ASN A 453 -26.76 2.53 27.63
CA ASN A 453 -27.73 3.16 26.74
C ASN A 453 -27.66 2.58 25.31
N ARG A 454 -28.78 2.69 24.59
CA ARG A 454 -28.78 2.54 23.13
C ARG A 454 -28.51 3.90 22.50
N ILE A 455 -27.60 3.91 21.53
CA ILE A 455 -27.11 5.11 20.87
C ILE A 455 -27.05 4.89 19.37
N ASP A 456 -26.95 5.98 18.63
CA ASP A 456 -26.68 5.96 17.21
C ASP A 456 -25.24 6.47 17.00
N ILE A 457 -24.41 5.73 16.25
CA ILE A 457 -23.02 6.11 15.93
C ILE A 457 -22.71 5.92 14.44
N ALA A 458 -21.65 6.58 13.96
CA ALA A 458 -21.01 6.26 12.69
C ALA A 458 -19.55 5.89 12.94
N ALA A 459 -19.08 4.79 12.35
CA ALA A 459 -17.72 4.30 12.56
C ALA A 459 -17.21 3.47 11.38
N ALA A 460 -15.92 3.60 11.08
CA ALA A 460 -15.20 2.71 10.18
C ALA A 460 -14.99 1.34 10.80
N LYS A 461 -15.16 0.27 10.02
CA LYS A 461 -14.79 -1.09 10.40
C LYS A 461 -13.31 -1.32 10.12
N LEU A 462 -12.53 -1.55 11.17
CA LEU A 462 -11.06 -1.66 11.13
C LEU A 462 -10.55 -3.07 11.47
N SER A 463 -11.42 -4.08 11.46
CA SER A 463 -10.96 -5.47 11.45
C SER A 463 -11.95 -6.41 10.77
N ARG A 464 -11.46 -7.58 10.35
CA ARG A 464 -12.30 -8.79 10.24
C ARG A 464 -12.63 -9.32 11.63
N SER A 465 -13.39 -10.40 11.72
CA SER A 465 -13.83 -10.89 13.03
C SER A 465 -12.63 -11.33 13.85
N LEU A 466 -12.56 -10.88 15.10
CA LEU A 466 -11.56 -11.25 16.10
C LEU A 466 -11.97 -12.49 16.91
N SER A 467 -13.21 -12.96 16.73
CA SER A 467 -13.68 -14.20 17.33
C SER A 467 -12.85 -15.37 16.80
N GLU A 468 -12.42 -16.29 17.67
CA GLU A 468 -11.71 -17.49 17.26
C GLU A 468 -12.48 -18.26 16.18
N ASP A 469 -11.79 -18.60 15.09
CA ASP A 469 -12.31 -19.44 14.00
C ASP A 469 -12.58 -20.88 14.46
N GLU A 470 -13.44 -21.58 13.71
CA GLU A 470 -13.96 -22.94 13.95
C GLU A 470 -12.88 -24.04 14.14
N ASN A 471 -11.60 -23.71 13.95
CA ASN A 471 -10.45 -24.61 14.10
C ASN A 471 -9.87 -24.65 15.53
N SER A 472 -10.28 -23.77 16.45
CA SER A 472 -10.01 -23.96 17.88
C SER A 472 -10.98 -25.05 18.36
N GLY A 473 -10.49 -26.23 18.75
CA GLY A 473 -11.29 -27.42 19.06
C GLY A 473 -12.26 -27.31 20.26
N TYR A 474 -12.65 -26.10 20.64
CA TYR A 474 -13.76 -25.78 21.51
C TYR A 474 -15.01 -25.49 20.68
N ASP A 475 -16.18 -25.45 21.33
CA ASP A 475 -17.47 -25.32 20.66
C ASP A 475 -17.57 -23.99 19.88
N ALA A 476 -17.22 -24.04 18.59
CA ALA A 476 -17.29 -22.94 17.62
C ALA A 476 -18.69 -22.32 17.49
N SER A 477 -19.70 -22.92 18.12
CA SER A 477 -21.07 -22.38 18.19
C SER A 477 -21.28 -21.29 19.26
N SER A 478 -20.23 -20.84 19.98
CA SER A 478 -20.40 -20.01 21.18
C SER A 478 -19.74 -18.62 21.20
N THR A 479 -18.98 -18.22 20.18
CA THR A 479 -18.34 -16.90 20.12
C THR A 479 -19.05 -15.97 19.12
N ASN A 480 -19.49 -14.81 19.60
CA ASN A 480 -20.11 -13.80 18.74
C ASN A 480 -19.05 -13.12 17.87
N PRO A 481 -19.30 -12.89 16.56
CA PRO A 481 -18.39 -12.11 15.72
C PRO A 481 -18.09 -10.74 16.33
N LEU A 482 -16.82 -10.33 16.28
CA LEU A 482 -16.28 -9.18 17.00
C LEU A 482 -15.40 -8.35 16.07
N PHE A 483 -15.68 -7.06 15.90
CA PHE A 483 -14.97 -6.21 14.95
C PHE A 483 -14.44 -4.93 15.62
N LYS A 484 -13.17 -4.58 15.39
CA LYS A 484 -12.64 -3.25 15.76
C LYS A 484 -13.37 -2.20 14.92
N ILE A 485 -13.83 -1.15 15.58
CA ILE A 485 -14.43 0.01 14.92
C ILE A 485 -13.79 1.31 15.43
N SER A 486 -13.89 2.38 14.64
CA SER A 486 -13.33 3.70 14.96
C SER A 486 -14.15 4.82 14.34
N ASP A 487 -14.41 5.88 15.10
CA ASP A 487 -14.93 7.14 14.56
C ASP A 487 -13.84 8.22 14.42
N GLY A 488 -12.61 7.88 14.83
CA GLY A 488 -11.44 8.75 14.79
C GLY A 488 -11.31 9.67 16.01
N SER A 489 -12.13 9.51 17.05
CA SER A 489 -12.06 10.33 18.28
C SER A 489 -11.64 9.54 19.52
N GLU A 490 -11.61 8.22 19.45
CA GLU A 490 -11.47 7.37 20.62
C GLU A 490 -10.05 7.38 21.23
N SER A 491 -9.99 7.28 22.56
CA SER A 491 -8.74 6.98 23.30
C SER A 491 -8.72 5.57 23.89
N THR A 492 -9.81 4.82 23.72
CA THR A 492 -10.01 3.47 24.22
C THR A 492 -10.56 2.62 23.09
N ASP A 493 -10.16 1.34 23.04
CA ASP A 493 -10.60 0.46 21.96
C ASP A 493 -12.13 0.29 21.99
N HIS A 494 -12.74 0.24 20.80
CA HIS A 494 -14.17 0.05 20.59
C HIS A 494 -14.39 -1.13 19.66
N TYR A 495 -15.32 -2.01 20.03
CA TYR A 495 -15.64 -3.21 19.25
C TYR A 495 -17.13 -3.35 19.01
N ALA A 496 -17.53 -3.64 17.78
CA ALA A 496 -18.88 -4.08 17.45
C ALA A 496 -19.00 -5.59 17.71
N VAL A 497 -19.94 -6.02 18.54
CA VAL A 497 -20.18 -7.43 18.90
C VAL A 497 -21.51 -7.88 18.33
N LEU A 498 -21.51 -8.76 17.32
CA LEU A 498 -22.73 -9.26 16.70
C LEU A 498 -23.33 -10.42 17.51
N THR A 499 -24.27 -10.12 18.40
CA THR A 499 -24.90 -11.14 19.28
C THR A 499 -26.12 -11.80 18.66
N SER A 500 -26.74 -11.17 17.65
CA SER A 500 -27.88 -11.74 16.92
C SER A 500 -27.94 -11.18 15.50
N GLU A 501 -27.62 -12.03 14.53
CA GLU A 501 -27.65 -11.68 13.11
C GLU A 501 -29.08 -11.53 12.59
N THR A 502 -29.33 -10.45 11.87
CA THR A 502 -30.57 -10.17 11.15
C THR A 502 -30.26 -9.62 9.75
N SER A 503 -31.27 -9.50 8.89
CA SER A 503 -31.09 -8.83 7.59
C SER A 503 -30.76 -7.33 7.72
N LEU A 504 -31.07 -6.69 8.86
CA LEU A 504 -30.86 -5.26 9.09
C LEU A 504 -29.45 -4.95 9.63
N ASN A 505 -28.73 -5.94 10.16
CA ASN A 505 -27.38 -5.76 10.68
C ASN A 505 -26.32 -6.59 9.93
N ARG A 506 -26.74 -7.40 8.94
CA ARG A 506 -25.84 -8.12 8.00
C ARG A 506 -24.78 -7.22 7.37
N PRO A 507 -25.03 -5.93 7.05
CA PRO A 507 -24.00 -5.06 6.49
C PRO A 507 -22.72 -4.95 7.35
N LEU A 508 -22.77 -5.19 8.66
CA LEU A 508 -21.56 -5.28 9.50
C LEU A 508 -20.62 -6.41 9.06
N LEU A 509 -21.17 -7.56 8.66
CA LEU A 509 -20.38 -8.70 8.18
C LEU A 509 -19.78 -8.42 6.80
N GLU A 510 -20.55 -7.76 5.94
CA GLU A 510 -20.22 -7.49 4.53
C GLU A 510 -19.29 -6.28 4.36
N ALA A 511 -19.29 -5.34 5.30
CA ALA A 511 -18.47 -4.14 5.23
C ALA A 511 -16.98 -4.48 5.13
N GLU A 512 -16.30 -3.74 4.26
CA GLU A 512 -14.87 -3.88 3.98
C GLU A 512 -14.01 -3.15 5.01
N TYR A 513 -12.70 -3.39 4.95
CA TYR A 513 -11.73 -2.73 5.82
C TYR A 513 -11.66 -1.23 5.50
N GLY A 514 -11.85 -0.40 6.53
CA GLY A 514 -11.93 1.06 6.41
C GLY A 514 -13.30 1.58 5.98
N GLU A 515 -14.27 0.71 5.67
CA GLU A 515 -15.61 1.15 5.26
C GLU A 515 -16.39 1.69 6.46
N VAL A 516 -17.09 2.81 6.28
CA VAL A 516 -17.88 3.46 7.33
C VAL A 516 -19.27 2.85 7.37
N CYS A 517 -19.72 2.49 8.56
CA CYS A 517 -21.09 2.07 8.82
C CYS A 517 -21.76 3.02 9.81
N THR A 518 -23.07 3.24 9.66
CA THR A 518 -23.92 3.72 10.74
C THR A 518 -24.41 2.54 11.57
N PHE A 519 -24.59 2.76 12.86
CA PHE A 519 -25.18 1.81 13.79
C PHE A 519 -26.29 2.52 14.54
N GLU A 520 -27.55 2.21 14.23
CA GLU A 520 -28.70 2.77 14.93
C GLU A 520 -29.13 1.83 16.06
N GLN A 521 -29.46 2.41 17.22
CA GLN A 521 -29.91 1.71 18.42
C GLN A 521 -28.92 0.66 18.95
N VAL A 522 -27.62 0.85 18.75
CA VAL A 522 -26.59 -0.06 19.27
C VAL A 522 -26.42 0.11 20.77
N LEU A 523 -26.29 -0.99 21.51
CA LEU A 523 -26.15 -0.94 22.98
C LEU A 523 -24.68 -0.82 23.38
N ALA A 524 -24.31 0.28 24.04
CA ALA A 524 -22.94 0.48 24.52
C ALA A 524 -22.73 -0.16 25.90
N LEU A 525 -21.70 -1.01 26.02
CA LEU A 525 -21.27 -1.66 27.26
C LEU A 525 -19.78 -1.44 27.48
N TRP A 526 -19.38 -1.45 28.76
CA TRP A 526 -17.98 -1.51 29.16
C TRP A 526 -17.58 -2.98 29.41
N ASN A 527 -16.43 -3.39 28.90
CA ASN A 527 -15.83 -4.69 29.17
C ASN A 527 -14.63 -4.51 30.12
N ASP A 528 -14.80 -4.91 31.38
CA ASP A 528 -13.76 -4.81 32.41
C ASP A 528 -12.54 -5.71 32.12
N ASP A 529 -12.73 -6.85 31.46
CA ASP A 529 -11.65 -7.82 31.21
C ASP A 529 -10.71 -7.34 30.08
N GLU A 530 -11.29 -6.70 29.05
CA GLU A 530 -10.55 -6.20 27.88
C GLU A 530 -10.20 -4.70 27.98
N GLU A 531 -10.71 -4.02 29.02
CA GLU A 531 -10.60 -2.56 29.21
C GLU A 531 -11.04 -1.77 27.95
N ALA A 532 -12.17 -2.17 27.37
CA ALA A 532 -12.66 -1.67 26.08
C ALA A 532 -14.18 -1.47 26.07
N TYR A 533 -14.68 -0.68 25.10
CA TYR A 533 -16.12 -0.51 24.88
C TYR A 533 -16.64 -1.52 23.86
N ASN A 534 -17.69 -2.24 24.24
CA ASN A 534 -18.41 -3.17 23.37
C ASN A 534 -19.73 -2.56 22.94
N LEU A 535 -19.92 -2.39 21.63
CA LEU A 535 -21.17 -2.00 21.01
C LEU A 535 -21.91 -3.25 20.55
N VAL A 536 -22.92 -3.64 21.32
CA VAL A 536 -23.68 -4.88 21.09
C VAL A 536 -24.68 -4.65 19.96
N VAL A 537 -24.46 -5.38 18.87
CA VAL A 537 -25.28 -5.42 17.67
C VAL A 537 -26.20 -6.63 17.77
N ASP A 538 -27.46 -6.37 18.08
CA ASP A 538 -28.51 -7.38 18.28
C ASP A 538 -29.69 -7.17 17.31
N GLU A 539 -30.81 -7.84 17.56
CA GLU A 539 -32.01 -7.75 16.71
C GLU A 539 -32.67 -6.36 16.66
N GLN A 540 -32.29 -5.44 17.55
CA GLN A 540 -32.79 -4.07 17.58
C GLN A 540 -31.87 -3.10 16.82
N THR A 541 -30.66 -3.55 16.48
CA THR A 541 -29.64 -2.71 15.85
C THR A 541 -29.78 -2.75 14.33
N ILE A 542 -29.75 -1.58 13.70
CA ILE A 542 -29.68 -1.44 12.23
C ILE A 542 -28.28 -0.99 11.88
N VAL A 543 -27.67 -1.62 10.87
CA VAL A 543 -26.35 -1.26 10.36
C VAL A 543 -26.47 -0.98 8.87
N ASP A 544 -26.10 0.23 8.45
CA ASP A 544 -26.03 0.61 7.05
C ASP A 544 -24.60 1.03 6.68
N ARG A 545 -24.17 0.68 5.48
CA ARG A 545 -22.86 1.07 4.92
C ARG A 545 -22.96 2.47 4.30
N ILE A 546 -22.00 3.32 4.60
CA ILE A 546 -21.80 4.65 4.00
C ILE A 546 -20.67 4.50 2.97
N GLY A 547 -21.03 4.18 1.73
CA GLY A 547 -20.12 3.95 0.62
C GLY A 547 -20.83 4.04 -0.72
#